data_AF-A0A9D4KVT0-F1
#
_entry.id   AF-A0A9D4KVT0-F1
#
_cell.length_a   1.000
_cell.length_b   1.000
_cell.length_c   1.000
_cell.angle_alpha   90.00
_cell.angle_beta   90.00
_cell.angle_gamma   90.00
#
_symmetry.space_group_name_H-M   'P 1'
#
loop_
_entity.id
_entity.type
_entity.pdbx_description
1 polymer ?
#
loop_
_entity_poly.entity_id
_entity_poly.type
_entity_poly.pdbx_seq_one_letter_code
_entity_poly.pdbx_strand_id
1 'polypeptide(L)'
;NPSDCDKAKKIFCKLLTNGCGYGCQLHHVTFCLIMAYATQRTLILKGEGWAYSAKGWESLFLPISKTCRWTGGPVVASQWGPNSTTDSSQVIELPQLFQLSSRPRFLPLAIPEDLADRLTRIHGDPPAWWVGQFVTYVTRPSAMLQTFLNESKEKMNFTNPIVGVHVRRTDKIGTEALFHNVDEYMRHVEEWFDIYEKQHPRAQRKLYLASDDPGVLLEAKKNYPNYTFVSDNEVSKNANPRSRNTETSLHGIILDIYLLSRCDYLVCTLSSNVCRAAYELMQPLHGDASEWFKSLDSTYYVHGQNAHNFVSVEAHQSRREGEISFNVGDTIRLADNRWDGYCYGTNVNTGKSGLFPLYKTINEIERAKMPVYPEVPDLL
;
A
#
# COMPACT_ATOMS: atom_id res chain seq x y z
N ASN A 1 23.65 1.95 -0.33
CA ASN A 1 24.79 1.43 -1.12
C ASN A 1 26.08 1.77 -0.40
N PRO A 2 26.50 0.98 0.60
CA PRO A 2 27.76 1.23 1.30
C PRO A 2 28.95 1.02 0.36
N SER A 3 30.06 1.73 0.61
CA SER A 3 31.33 1.57 -0.12
C SER A 3 32.01 0.23 0.20
N ASP A 4 31.94 -0.20 1.46
CA ASP A 4 32.47 -1.48 1.94
C ASP A 4 31.32 -2.34 2.49
N CYS A 5 30.89 -3.33 1.72
CA CYS A 5 29.79 -4.21 2.13
C CYS A 5 30.19 -5.06 3.33
N ASP A 6 31.44 -5.50 3.46
CA ASP A 6 31.86 -6.40 4.54
C ASP A 6 31.85 -5.73 5.90
N LYS A 7 31.93 -4.39 5.96
CA LYS A 7 31.81 -3.60 7.20
C LYS A 7 30.43 -3.02 7.46
N ALA A 8 29.57 -2.92 6.45
CA ALA A 8 28.26 -2.31 6.60
C ALA A 8 27.38 -3.03 7.64
N LYS A 9 26.66 -2.27 8.46
CA LYS A 9 25.56 -2.81 9.27
C LYS A 9 24.40 -3.19 8.34
N LYS A 10 23.78 -4.35 8.57
CA LYS A 10 22.80 -4.95 7.65
C LYS A 10 21.55 -5.43 8.38
N ILE A 11 20.42 -5.35 7.69
CA ILE A 11 19.20 -6.12 8.00
C ILE A 11 19.09 -7.22 6.96
N PHE A 12 18.96 -8.45 7.42
CA PHE A 12 18.64 -9.61 6.60
C PHE A 12 17.13 -9.85 6.66
N CYS A 13 16.48 -9.78 5.50
CA CYS A 13 15.05 -10.01 5.35
C CYS A 13 14.81 -11.19 4.42
N LYS A 14 14.06 -12.19 4.90
CA LYS A 14 13.64 -13.33 4.09
C LYS A 14 12.32 -13.00 3.40
N LEU A 15 12.20 -13.30 2.11
CA LEU A 15 10.90 -13.32 1.45
C LEU A 15 9.98 -14.34 2.11
N LEU A 16 8.71 -14.00 2.24
CA LEU A 16 7.71 -14.93 2.75
C LEU A 16 7.48 -16.01 1.68
N THR A 17 7.88 -17.24 1.97
CA THR A 17 7.73 -18.36 1.02
C THR A 17 6.34 -18.99 1.08
N ASN A 18 5.63 -18.86 2.22
CA ASN A 18 4.27 -19.36 2.43
C ASN A 18 3.44 -18.32 3.22
N GLY A 19 2.13 -18.32 3.03
CA GLY A 19 1.18 -17.66 3.94
C GLY A 19 0.47 -16.39 3.43
N CYS A 20 0.88 -15.80 2.31
CA CYS A 20 0.12 -14.72 1.66
C CYS A 20 0.52 -14.48 0.18
N GLY A 21 -0.27 -13.67 -0.55
CA GLY A 21 -0.04 -13.36 -1.96
C GLY A 21 0.94 -12.20 -2.21
N TYR A 22 1.23 -11.91 -3.49
CA TYR A 22 2.22 -10.92 -3.94
C TYR A 22 2.14 -9.56 -3.23
N GLY A 23 0.96 -8.93 -3.16
CA GLY A 23 0.82 -7.62 -2.50
C GLY A 23 1.22 -7.64 -1.01
N CYS A 24 0.92 -8.72 -0.29
CA CYS A 24 1.36 -8.87 1.10
C CYS A 24 2.89 -9.07 1.20
N GLN A 25 3.47 -9.84 0.29
CA GLN A 25 4.93 -10.02 0.21
C GLN A 25 5.65 -8.70 -0.12
N LEU A 26 5.08 -7.90 -1.02
CA LEU A 26 5.58 -6.56 -1.35
C LEU A 26 5.57 -5.64 -0.12
N HIS A 27 4.47 -5.61 0.64
CA HIS A 27 4.42 -4.84 1.89
C HIS A 27 5.40 -5.37 2.95
N HIS A 28 5.67 -6.68 3.01
CA HIS A 28 6.71 -7.23 3.90
C HIS A 28 8.12 -6.75 3.51
N VAL A 29 8.47 -6.75 2.22
CA VAL A 29 9.75 -6.21 1.75
C VAL A 29 9.84 -4.71 2.02
N THR A 30 8.75 -3.98 1.83
CA THR A 30 8.63 -2.55 2.13
C THR A 30 8.84 -2.28 3.63
N PHE A 31 8.21 -3.05 4.50
CA PHE A 31 8.43 -3.02 5.94
C PHE A 31 9.90 -3.28 6.30
N CYS A 32 10.53 -4.31 5.70
CA CYS A 32 11.94 -4.58 5.90
C CYS A 32 12.84 -3.38 5.50
N LEU A 33 12.49 -2.68 4.43
CA LEU A 33 13.25 -1.52 3.97
C LEU A 33 13.05 -0.30 4.88
N ILE A 34 11.83 -0.07 5.39
CA ILE A 34 11.56 0.98 6.40
C ILE A 34 12.37 0.71 7.67
N MET A 35 12.38 -0.53 8.16
CA MET A 35 13.18 -0.93 9.32
C MET A 35 14.69 -0.71 9.09
N ALA A 36 15.16 -1.03 7.89
CA ALA A 36 16.56 -0.86 7.50
C ALA A 36 16.94 0.63 7.42
N TYR A 37 16.07 1.47 6.85
CA TYR A 37 16.21 2.91 6.80
C TYR A 37 16.27 3.53 8.21
N ALA A 38 15.27 3.27 9.04
CA ALA A 38 15.20 3.87 10.37
C ALA A 38 16.36 3.47 11.30
N THR A 39 17.06 2.36 11.01
CA THR A 39 18.20 1.88 11.82
C THR A 39 19.56 2.02 11.15
N GLN A 40 19.66 2.75 10.03
CA GLN A 40 20.91 2.96 9.30
C GLN A 40 21.59 1.65 8.90
N ARG A 41 20.79 0.65 8.48
CA ARG A 41 21.26 -0.66 8.06
C ARG A 41 20.98 -0.87 6.58
N THR A 42 21.90 -1.51 5.87
CA THR A 42 21.65 -1.92 4.48
C THR A 42 20.73 -3.13 4.45
N LEU A 43 19.64 -3.07 3.69
CA LEU A 43 18.75 -4.21 3.51
C LEU A 43 19.39 -5.26 2.58
N ILE A 44 19.47 -6.50 3.06
CA ILE A 44 19.83 -7.70 2.30
C ILE A 44 18.57 -8.56 2.18
N LEU A 45 18.06 -8.69 0.96
CA LEU A 45 16.85 -9.47 0.67
C LEU A 45 17.24 -10.87 0.18
N LYS A 46 16.83 -11.92 0.90
CA LYS A 46 16.98 -13.29 0.40
C LYS A 46 15.81 -13.65 -0.51
N GLY A 47 16.10 -13.68 -1.81
CA GLY A 47 15.13 -13.95 -2.88
C GLY A 47 14.96 -15.42 -3.28
N GLU A 48 15.89 -16.31 -2.93
CA GLU A 48 15.89 -17.72 -3.36
C GLU A 48 14.72 -18.52 -2.76
N GLY A 49 14.11 -19.39 -3.58
CA GLY A 49 12.99 -20.25 -3.15
C GLY A 49 11.65 -19.52 -3.08
N TRP A 50 11.53 -18.35 -3.72
CA TRP A 50 10.28 -17.59 -3.77
C TRP A 50 9.21 -18.32 -4.59
N ALA A 51 8.01 -18.47 -4.00
CA ALA A 51 6.92 -19.26 -4.58
C ALA A 51 6.44 -18.77 -5.96
N TYR A 52 6.59 -17.48 -6.26
CA TYR A 52 6.17 -16.92 -7.56
C TYR A 52 7.26 -16.98 -8.64
N SER A 53 8.54 -16.97 -8.26
CA SER A 53 9.67 -17.08 -9.18
C SER A 53 10.85 -17.71 -8.47
N ALA A 54 11.24 -18.92 -8.90
CA ALA A 54 12.41 -19.60 -8.36
C ALA A 54 13.72 -18.81 -8.56
N LYS A 55 13.75 -17.92 -9.56
CA LYS A 55 14.88 -17.01 -9.83
C LYS A 55 14.96 -15.84 -8.84
N GLY A 56 13.96 -15.68 -7.96
CA GLY A 56 13.91 -14.69 -6.89
C GLY A 56 13.56 -13.27 -7.36
N TRP A 57 13.60 -12.32 -6.41
CA TRP A 57 13.17 -10.92 -6.61
C TRP A 57 13.89 -10.22 -7.78
N GLU A 58 15.20 -10.45 -7.89
CA GLU A 58 16.05 -9.81 -8.91
C GLU A 58 15.77 -10.29 -10.35
N SER A 59 14.91 -11.29 -10.54
CA SER A 59 14.46 -11.69 -11.88
C SER A 59 13.55 -10.67 -12.56
N LEU A 60 12.84 -9.86 -11.76
CA LEU A 60 11.85 -8.89 -12.25
C LEU A 60 12.21 -7.46 -11.87
N PHE A 61 12.78 -7.26 -10.69
CA PHE A 61 13.12 -5.95 -10.16
C PHE A 61 14.63 -5.75 -10.09
N LEU A 62 15.05 -4.50 -10.04
CA LEU A 62 16.43 -4.18 -9.74
C LEU A 62 16.79 -4.63 -8.32
N PRO A 63 18.06 -5.02 -8.09
CA PRO A 63 18.55 -5.33 -6.75
C PRO A 63 18.31 -4.15 -5.81
N ILE A 64 17.96 -4.45 -4.56
CA ILE A 64 17.80 -3.45 -3.50
C ILE A 64 19.08 -2.61 -3.34
N SER A 65 20.24 -3.22 -3.49
CA SER A 65 21.55 -2.57 -3.36
C SER A 65 22.46 -2.97 -4.51
N LYS A 66 23.12 -1.99 -5.13
CA LYS A 66 24.08 -2.19 -6.21
C LYS A 66 25.41 -2.74 -5.69
N THR A 67 25.85 -2.27 -4.52
CA THR A 67 27.20 -2.50 -3.96
C THR A 67 27.26 -3.53 -2.83
N CYS A 68 26.12 -3.90 -2.25
CA CYS A 68 26.11 -4.79 -1.08
C CYS A 68 24.88 -5.72 -1.10
N ARG A 69 25.11 -6.99 -1.46
CA ARG A 69 24.05 -8.00 -1.68
C ARG A 69 24.22 -9.27 -0.85
N TRP A 70 25.23 -9.33 0.01
CA TRP A 70 25.52 -10.49 0.84
C TRP A 70 25.65 -10.08 2.31
N THR A 71 25.52 -11.06 3.20
CA THR A 71 25.61 -10.83 4.64
C THR A 71 27.06 -10.64 5.10
N GLY A 72 28.02 -11.35 4.50
CA GLY A 72 29.46 -11.22 4.81
C GLY A 72 29.86 -11.69 6.21
N GLY A 73 28.91 -12.25 6.97
CA GLY A 73 29.10 -12.64 8.36
C GLY A 73 27.88 -13.39 8.90
N PRO A 74 27.95 -13.86 10.17
CA PRO A 74 26.87 -14.59 10.81
C PRO A 74 25.63 -13.70 10.96
N VAL A 75 24.47 -14.27 10.69
CA VAL A 75 23.18 -13.61 10.84
C VAL A 75 22.66 -13.89 12.25
N VAL A 76 22.46 -12.83 13.03
CA VAL A 76 21.91 -12.94 14.39
C VAL A 76 20.41 -12.70 14.34
N ALA A 77 19.61 -13.65 14.82
CA ALA A 77 18.18 -13.46 14.97
C ALA A 77 17.91 -12.32 15.96
N SER A 78 17.26 -11.24 15.48
CA SER A 78 16.97 -10.09 16.34
C SER A 78 15.69 -10.30 17.14
N GLN A 79 15.79 -10.12 18.46
CA GLN A 79 14.62 -9.86 19.30
C GLN A 79 14.41 -8.35 19.34
N TRP A 80 13.46 -7.85 18.56
CA TRP A 80 13.10 -6.42 18.57
C TRP A 80 12.29 -6.11 19.84
N GLY A 81 12.98 -5.70 20.91
CA GLY A 81 12.42 -5.48 22.24
C GLY A 81 13.41 -4.83 23.21
N PRO A 82 13.03 -4.60 24.48
CA PRO A 82 13.87 -3.94 25.49
C PRO A 82 15.23 -4.61 25.74
N ASN A 83 15.36 -5.90 25.41
CA ASN A 83 16.58 -6.70 25.55
C ASN A 83 17.31 -6.90 24.20
N SER A 84 17.11 -6.01 23.22
CA SER A 84 17.68 -6.21 21.88
C SER A 84 19.20 -6.03 21.87
N THR A 85 19.93 -7.02 21.34
CA THR A 85 21.35 -6.89 20.98
C THR A 85 21.52 -6.25 19.59
N THR A 86 20.50 -5.53 19.13
CA THR A 86 20.41 -5.01 17.76
C THR A 86 21.53 -4.04 17.43
N ASP A 87 22.09 -3.32 18.41
CA ASP A 87 23.09 -2.28 18.13
C ASP A 87 24.50 -2.83 17.98
N SER A 88 24.82 -3.92 18.71
CA SER A 88 26.12 -4.59 18.69
C SER A 88 26.31 -5.54 17.51
N SER A 89 25.22 -6.08 16.94
CA SER A 89 25.30 -7.04 15.84
C SER A 89 25.45 -6.35 14.49
N GLN A 90 26.40 -6.83 13.67
CA GLN A 90 26.61 -6.30 12.31
C GLN A 90 25.44 -6.68 11.39
N VAL A 91 25.01 -7.95 11.40
CA VAL A 91 23.91 -8.46 10.58
C VAL A 91 22.81 -9.00 11.47
N ILE A 92 21.61 -8.45 11.35
CA ILE A 92 20.44 -8.89 12.10
C ILE A 92 19.38 -9.47 11.17
N GLU A 93 18.82 -10.63 11.50
CA GLU A 93 17.61 -11.14 10.83
C GLU A 93 16.39 -10.47 11.44
N LEU A 94 15.61 -9.79 10.58
CA LEU A 94 14.37 -9.15 10.96
C LEU A 94 13.24 -10.21 11.00
N PRO A 95 12.58 -10.40 12.16
CA PRO A 95 11.42 -11.28 12.24
C PRO A 95 10.26 -10.72 11.40
N GLN A 96 9.24 -11.56 11.17
CA GLN A 96 8.02 -11.07 10.55
C GLN A 96 7.34 -10.04 11.45
N LEU A 97 6.60 -9.12 10.84
CA LEU A 97 5.96 -8.00 11.54
C LEU A 97 5.11 -8.43 12.75
N PHE A 98 4.36 -9.53 12.63
CA PHE A 98 3.52 -10.07 13.71
C PHE A 98 4.30 -10.73 14.86
N GLN A 99 5.60 -10.96 14.67
CA GLN A 99 6.49 -11.58 15.65
C GLN A 99 7.34 -10.54 16.40
N LEU A 100 7.17 -9.24 16.12
CA LEU A 100 7.84 -8.19 16.87
C LEU A 100 7.30 -8.13 18.31
N SER A 101 8.17 -8.34 19.29
CA SER A 101 7.80 -8.27 20.71
C SER A 101 7.61 -6.82 21.21
N SER A 102 8.33 -5.87 20.61
CA SER A 102 8.10 -4.44 20.78
C SER A 102 8.09 -3.75 19.42
N ARG A 103 7.12 -2.88 19.20
CA ARG A 103 6.89 -2.20 17.92
C ARG A 103 7.58 -0.84 17.94
N PRO A 104 8.53 -0.57 17.03
CA PRO A 104 9.19 0.73 16.97
C PRO A 104 8.20 1.87 16.65
N ARG A 105 8.45 3.05 17.20
CA ARG A 105 7.62 4.24 16.95
C ARG A 105 7.65 4.71 15.48
N PHE A 106 8.74 4.43 14.77
CA PHE A 106 8.91 4.79 13.36
C PHE A 106 8.18 3.86 12.38
N LEU A 107 7.45 2.84 12.86
CA LEU A 107 6.58 2.08 11.97
C LEU A 107 5.45 2.98 11.44
N PRO A 108 4.97 2.74 10.21
CA PRO A 108 3.76 3.39 9.70
C PRO A 108 2.62 3.32 10.72
N LEU A 109 1.72 4.29 10.80
CA LEU A 109 1.59 5.46 9.93
C LEU A 109 2.52 6.62 10.30
N ALA A 110 3.55 6.42 11.13
CA ALA A 110 4.50 7.48 11.43
C ALA A 110 5.33 7.88 10.20
N ILE A 111 5.61 9.18 10.09
CA ILE A 111 6.50 9.77 9.07
C ILE A 111 7.76 10.35 9.73
N PRO A 112 8.85 10.58 8.97
CA PRO A 112 10.05 11.22 9.49
C PRO A 112 9.76 12.62 10.03
N GLU A 113 10.21 12.90 11.24
CA GLU A 113 9.97 14.19 11.93
C GLU A 113 10.50 15.38 11.13
N ASP A 114 11.64 15.23 10.44
CA ASP A 114 12.28 16.26 9.62
C ASP A 114 11.51 16.58 8.33
N LEU A 115 10.74 15.62 7.81
CA LEU A 115 9.91 15.80 6.62
C LEU A 115 8.47 16.18 6.95
N ALA A 116 8.02 15.96 8.20
CA ALA A 116 6.62 16.05 8.59
C ALA A 116 5.97 17.39 8.19
N ASP A 117 6.57 18.51 8.58
CA ASP A 117 6.00 19.84 8.30
C ASP A 117 5.96 20.17 6.81
N ARG A 118 6.85 19.61 6.00
CA ARG A 118 6.86 19.80 4.54
C ARG A 118 5.77 18.94 3.91
N LEU A 119 5.68 17.67 4.30
CA LEU A 119 4.72 16.72 3.75
C LEU A 119 3.28 17.12 4.08
N THR A 120 2.99 17.50 5.33
CA THR A 120 1.64 17.92 5.73
C THR A 120 1.17 19.21 5.04
N ARG A 121 2.09 19.97 4.44
CA ARG A 121 1.75 21.16 3.64
C ARG A 121 1.39 20.85 2.19
N ILE A 122 1.86 19.73 1.65
CA ILE A 122 1.76 19.42 0.21
C ILE A 122 0.99 18.15 -0.10
N HIS A 123 0.64 17.33 0.90
CA HIS A 123 0.04 16.01 0.70
C HIS A 123 -1.03 15.73 1.76
N GLY A 124 -2.25 15.36 1.32
CA GLY A 124 -3.38 15.05 2.20
C GLY A 124 -3.23 13.77 3.04
N ASP A 125 -2.42 12.81 2.56
CA ASP A 125 -2.09 11.56 3.27
C ASP A 125 -0.56 11.33 3.35
N PRO A 126 0.17 12.05 4.23
CA PRO A 126 1.62 11.91 4.35
C PRO A 126 2.13 10.48 4.62
N PRO A 127 1.44 9.64 5.43
CA PRO A 127 1.82 8.25 5.60
C PRO A 127 1.83 7.43 4.30
N ALA A 128 0.79 7.57 3.47
CA ALA A 128 0.73 6.88 2.18
C ALA A 128 1.86 7.33 1.24
N TRP A 129 2.17 8.64 1.21
CA TRP A 129 3.31 9.16 0.45
C TRP A 129 4.64 8.56 0.93
N TRP A 130 4.85 8.50 2.26
CA TRP A 130 6.08 7.98 2.86
C TRP A 130 6.27 6.50 2.52
N VAL A 131 5.24 5.68 2.66
CA VAL A 131 5.26 4.27 2.27
C VAL A 131 5.48 4.13 0.76
N GLY A 132 4.81 4.97 -0.04
CA GLY A 132 4.96 5.02 -1.50
C GLY A 132 6.41 5.16 -1.96
N GLN A 133 7.24 5.95 -1.28
CA GLN A 133 8.68 6.07 -1.60
C GLN A 133 9.40 4.71 -1.54
N PHE A 134 9.13 3.91 -0.51
CA PHE A 134 9.73 2.60 -0.34
C PHE A 134 9.19 1.60 -1.35
N VAL A 135 7.87 1.61 -1.60
CA VAL A 135 7.24 0.74 -2.59
C VAL A 135 7.85 1.01 -3.97
N THR A 136 7.95 2.28 -4.38
CA THR A 136 8.61 2.67 -5.63
C THR A 136 10.05 2.17 -5.72
N TYR A 137 10.83 2.26 -4.64
CA TYR A 137 12.22 1.79 -4.63
C TYR A 137 12.34 0.27 -4.78
N VAL A 138 11.50 -0.50 -4.09
CA VAL A 138 11.58 -1.97 -4.13
C VAL A 138 11.03 -2.55 -5.43
N THR A 139 10.10 -1.84 -6.10
CA THR A 139 9.51 -2.27 -7.37
C THR A 139 10.16 -1.64 -8.61
N ARG A 140 11.39 -1.10 -8.51
CA ARG A 140 12.11 -0.59 -9.70
C ARG A 140 12.27 -1.72 -10.72
N PRO A 141 11.71 -1.62 -11.92
CA PRO A 141 11.69 -2.73 -12.86
C PRO A 141 13.08 -3.01 -13.44
N SER A 142 13.36 -4.28 -13.72
CA SER A 142 14.46 -4.66 -14.61
C SER A 142 14.20 -4.15 -16.02
N ALA A 143 15.23 -4.11 -16.88
CA ALA A 143 15.05 -3.71 -18.27
C ALA A 143 13.99 -4.57 -18.99
N MET A 144 13.99 -5.88 -18.74
CA MET A 144 13.02 -6.80 -19.34
C MET A 144 11.59 -6.54 -18.84
N LEU A 145 11.41 -6.33 -17.54
CA LEU A 145 10.10 -6.00 -16.98
C LEU A 145 9.60 -4.64 -17.50
N GLN A 146 10.48 -3.64 -17.60
CA GLN A 146 10.12 -2.32 -18.12
C GLN A 146 9.63 -2.39 -19.58
N THR A 147 10.30 -3.17 -20.43
CA THR A 147 9.84 -3.41 -21.81
C THR A 147 8.46 -4.06 -21.81
N PHE A 148 8.26 -5.13 -21.03
CA PHE A 148 6.97 -5.80 -20.92
C PHE A 148 5.84 -4.85 -20.48
N LEU A 149 6.09 -4.00 -19.48
CA LEU A 149 5.11 -3.03 -19.00
C LEU A 149 4.75 -2.00 -20.08
N ASN A 150 5.74 -1.51 -20.84
CA ASN A 150 5.52 -0.54 -21.91
C ASN A 150 4.75 -1.16 -23.08
N GLU A 151 5.17 -2.32 -23.58
CA GLU A 151 4.51 -3.03 -24.67
C GLU A 151 3.07 -3.41 -24.30
N SER A 152 2.84 -3.85 -23.07
CA SER A 152 1.50 -4.18 -22.57
C SER A 152 0.61 -2.94 -22.51
N LYS A 153 1.14 -1.81 -22.03
CA LYS A 153 0.43 -0.52 -21.99
C LYS A 153 0.01 -0.07 -23.39
N GLU A 154 0.93 -0.16 -24.36
CA GLU A 154 0.68 0.18 -25.77
C GLU A 154 -0.36 -0.75 -26.42
N LYS A 155 -0.21 -2.07 -26.24
CA LYS A 155 -1.12 -3.08 -26.78
C LYS A 155 -2.55 -2.90 -26.27
N MET A 156 -2.72 -2.46 -25.03
CA MET A 156 -4.02 -2.18 -24.43
C MET A 156 -4.60 -0.80 -24.79
N ASN A 157 -3.87 0.02 -25.55
CA ASN A 157 -4.22 1.41 -25.84
C ASN A 157 -4.55 2.21 -24.56
N PHE A 158 -3.77 1.97 -23.50
CA PHE A 158 -4.00 2.60 -22.20
C PHE A 158 -3.67 4.10 -22.28
N THR A 159 -4.70 4.93 -22.12
CA THR A 159 -4.63 6.39 -22.26
C THR A 159 -5.55 7.07 -21.26
N ASN A 160 -5.13 8.21 -20.70
CA ASN A 160 -5.95 9.04 -19.80
C ASN A 160 -6.97 9.90 -20.60
N PRO A 161 -8.07 10.40 -20.01
CA PRO A 161 -8.55 10.09 -18.66
C PRO A 161 -9.08 8.65 -18.57
N ILE A 162 -8.71 7.91 -17.53
CA ILE A 162 -9.10 6.52 -17.28
C ILE A 162 -9.23 6.28 -15.77
N VAL A 163 -10.33 5.66 -15.36
CA VAL A 163 -10.54 5.25 -13.97
C VAL A 163 -10.11 3.79 -13.81
N GLY A 164 -9.32 3.51 -12.79
CA GLY A 164 -8.90 2.17 -12.42
C GLY A 164 -9.90 1.54 -11.46
N VAL A 165 -10.33 0.32 -11.76
CA VAL A 165 -11.20 -0.48 -10.89
C VAL A 165 -10.51 -1.80 -10.59
N HIS A 166 -10.38 -2.09 -9.30
CA HIS A 166 -9.86 -3.38 -8.83
C HIS A 166 -10.94 -4.12 -8.07
N VAL A 167 -11.50 -5.16 -8.69
CA VAL A 167 -12.52 -6.05 -8.11
C VAL A 167 -11.85 -7.32 -7.60
N ARG A 168 -11.93 -7.55 -6.28
CA ARG A 168 -11.39 -8.77 -5.65
C ARG A 168 -12.53 -9.67 -5.22
N ARG A 169 -12.63 -10.86 -5.79
CA ARG A 169 -13.66 -11.86 -5.45
C ARG A 169 -13.04 -13.11 -4.83
N THR A 170 -12.43 -13.96 -5.65
CA THR A 170 -12.16 -15.40 -5.44
C THR A 170 -11.98 -15.88 -3.97
N ASP A 171 -10.74 -16.00 -3.47
CA ASP A 171 -10.41 -16.61 -2.17
C ASP A 171 -10.66 -15.69 -0.96
N LYS A 172 -11.16 -14.47 -1.20
CA LYS A 172 -11.25 -13.43 -0.18
C LYS A 172 -12.67 -13.13 0.27
N ILE A 173 -13.67 -13.47 -0.54
CA ILE A 173 -15.08 -13.41 -0.13
C ILE A 173 -15.32 -14.35 1.05
N GLY A 174 -15.78 -13.78 2.17
CA GLY A 174 -16.16 -14.53 3.38
C GLY A 174 -15.02 -14.84 4.35
N THR A 175 -13.78 -14.44 4.03
CA THR A 175 -12.62 -14.58 4.94
C THR A 175 -11.99 -13.23 5.28
N GLU A 176 -11.68 -12.43 4.26
CA GLU A 176 -10.95 -11.16 4.40
C GLU A 176 -11.70 -9.95 3.84
N ALA A 177 -12.70 -10.17 2.98
CA ALA A 177 -13.53 -9.11 2.40
C ALA A 177 -14.97 -9.59 2.15
N LEU A 178 -15.89 -8.64 2.01
CA LEU A 178 -17.26 -8.90 1.56
C LEU A 178 -17.33 -8.97 0.03
N PHE A 179 -18.35 -9.66 -0.48
CA PHE A 179 -18.68 -9.57 -1.90
C PHE A 179 -19.29 -8.19 -2.18
N HIS A 180 -18.75 -7.50 -3.19
CA HIS A 180 -19.29 -6.25 -3.71
C HIS A 180 -19.71 -6.44 -5.16
N ASN A 181 -20.92 -5.96 -5.50
CA ASN A 181 -21.40 -5.98 -6.88
C ASN A 181 -20.59 -5.00 -7.74
N VAL A 182 -20.40 -5.29 -9.03
CA VAL A 182 -19.76 -4.35 -9.97
C VAL A 182 -20.43 -2.98 -9.95
N ASP A 183 -21.75 -2.94 -9.79
CA ASP A 183 -22.52 -1.71 -9.77
C ASP A 183 -22.12 -0.77 -8.61
N GLU A 184 -21.65 -1.32 -7.48
CA GLU A 184 -21.16 -0.52 -6.35
C GLU A 184 -19.87 0.25 -6.70
N TYR A 185 -18.96 -0.39 -7.43
CA TYR A 185 -17.75 0.25 -7.94
C TYR A 185 -18.12 1.28 -9.01
N MET A 186 -18.97 0.88 -9.96
CA MET A 186 -19.30 1.69 -11.13
C MET A 186 -20.07 2.97 -10.77
N ARG A 187 -20.85 2.98 -9.70
CA ARG A 187 -21.45 4.20 -9.15
C ARG A 187 -20.41 5.30 -8.91
N HIS A 188 -19.28 4.97 -8.28
CA HIS A 188 -18.22 5.93 -7.99
C HIS A 188 -17.40 6.31 -9.23
N VAL A 189 -17.30 5.39 -10.20
CA VAL A 189 -16.73 5.67 -11.51
C VAL A 189 -17.59 6.68 -12.28
N GLU A 190 -18.91 6.50 -12.28
CA GLU A 190 -19.87 7.43 -12.90
C GLU A 190 -19.81 8.81 -12.23
N GLU A 191 -19.84 8.87 -10.89
CA GLU A 191 -19.70 10.11 -10.12
C GLU A 191 -18.42 10.87 -10.50
N TRP A 192 -17.29 10.18 -10.65
CA TRP A 192 -16.03 10.80 -11.07
C TRP A 192 -16.10 11.36 -12.49
N PHE A 193 -16.59 10.58 -13.46
CA PHE A 193 -16.70 11.03 -14.85
C PHE A 193 -17.71 12.18 -15.00
N ASP A 194 -18.83 12.15 -14.26
CA ASP A 194 -19.84 13.22 -14.25
C ASP A 194 -19.23 14.56 -13.78
N ILE A 195 -18.29 14.52 -12.84
CA ILE A 195 -17.55 15.72 -12.40
C ILE A 195 -16.51 16.12 -13.46
N TYR A 196 -15.75 15.16 -13.98
CA TYR A 196 -14.69 15.41 -14.96
C TYR A 196 -15.24 16.02 -16.27
N GLU A 197 -16.37 15.53 -16.75
CA GLU A 197 -17.04 15.97 -17.98
C GLU A 197 -17.56 17.42 -17.90
N LYS A 198 -17.78 17.97 -16.70
CA LYS A 198 -18.12 19.39 -16.52
C LYS A 198 -16.99 20.31 -16.97
N GLN A 199 -15.74 19.86 -16.83
CA GLN A 199 -14.55 20.60 -17.26
C GLN A 199 -14.04 20.13 -18.62
N HIS A 200 -14.31 18.88 -19.00
CA HIS A 200 -13.87 18.26 -20.23
C HIS A 200 -15.06 17.68 -21.02
N PRO A 201 -15.86 18.54 -21.69
CA PRO A 201 -17.00 18.07 -22.45
C PRO A 201 -16.58 17.03 -23.50
N ARG A 202 -17.35 15.95 -23.62
CA ARG A 202 -17.11 14.82 -24.56
C ARG A 202 -15.89 13.94 -24.22
N ALA A 203 -15.41 13.97 -22.98
CA ALA A 203 -14.44 12.99 -22.52
C ALA A 203 -14.99 11.55 -22.71
N GLN A 204 -14.16 10.65 -23.23
CA GLN A 204 -14.55 9.24 -23.37
C GLN A 204 -14.39 8.55 -22.01
N ARG A 205 -15.45 7.88 -21.55
CA ARG A 205 -15.42 7.11 -20.30
C ARG A 205 -14.62 5.81 -20.49
N LYS A 206 -13.36 5.82 -20.07
CA LYS A 206 -12.45 4.67 -20.11
C LYS A 206 -12.29 4.06 -18.72
N LEU A 207 -12.27 2.74 -18.66
CA LEU A 207 -12.12 1.97 -17.42
C LEU A 207 -10.96 0.98 -17.54
N TYR A 208 -9.97 1.05 -16.66
CA TYR A 208 -9.03 -0.06 -16.49
C TYR A 208 -9.60 -1.03 -15.46
N LEU A 209 -9.87 -2.28 -15.84
CA LEU A 209 -10.46 -3.27 -14.94
C LEU A 209 -9.47 -4.39 -14.64
N ALA A 210 -9.04 -4.46 -13.38
CA ALA A 210 -8.26 -5.55 -12.81
C ALA A 210 -9.17 -6.42 -11.94
N SER A 211 -9.16 -7.74 -12.14
CA SER A 211 -9.98 -8.68 -11.39
C SER A 211 -9.35 -10.06 -11.35
N ASP A 212 -9.52 -10.77 -10.25
CA ASP A 212 -9.18 -12.19 -10.12
C ASP A 212 -10.32 -13.13 -10.59
N ASP A 213 -11.47 -12.57 -10.95
CA ASP A 213 -12.63 -13.27 -11.51
C ASP A 213 -12.85 -12.82 -12.97
N PRO A 214 -12.66 -13.72 -13.96
CA PRO A 214 -12.83 -13.40 -15.38
C PRO A 214 -14.29 -13.09 -15.76
N GLY A 215 -15.26 -13.46 -14.92
CA GLY A 215 -16.68 -13.14 -15.12
C GLY A 215 -16.98 -11.65 -14.97
N VAL A 216 -16.19 -10.92 -14.17
CA VAL A 216 -16.39 -9.49 -13.87
C VAL A 216 -16.31 -8.64 -15.13
N LEU A 217 -15.37 -8.91 -16.03
CA LEU A 217 -15.23 -8.15 -17.28
C LEU A 217 -16.44 -8.36 -18.20
N LEU A 218 -16.98 -9.57 -18.25
CA LEU A 218 -18.17 -9.88 -19.06
C LEU A 218 -19.42 -9.19 -18.49
N GLU A 219 -19.58 -9.26 -17.17
CA GLU A 219 -20.65 -8.58 -16.43
C GLU A 219 -20.60 -7.07 -16.65
N ALA A 220 -19.43 -6.45 -16.45
CA ALA A 220 -19.25 -5.00 -16.58
C ALA A 220 -19.49 -4.53 -18.03
N LYS A 221 -18.99 -5.24 -19.04
CA LYS A 221 -19.24 -4.90 -20.46
C LYS A 221 -20.72 -5.00 -20.83
N LYS A 222 -21.44 -5.95 -20.23
CA LYS A 222 -22.89 -6.12 -20.46
C LYS A 222 -23.69 -4.99 -19.82
N ASN A 223 -23.38 -4.64 -18.57
CA ASN A 223 -24.15 -3.67 -17.79
C ASN A 223 -23.80 -2.21 -18.17
N TYR A 224 -22.57 -1.95 -18.64
CA TYR A 224 -22.05 -0.61 -18.92
C TYR A 224 -21.54 -0.49 -20.36
N PRO A 225 -22.39 -0.64 -21.40
CA PRO A 225 -21.97 -0.66 -22.80
C PRO A 225 -21.38 0.66 -23.30
N ASN A 226 -21.62 1.78 -22.60
CA ASN A 226 -21.10 3.09 -22.94
C ASN A 226 -19.64 3.32 -22.49
N TYR A 227 -19.07 2.38 -21.72
CA TYR A 227 -17.69 2.46 -21.24
C TYR A 227 -16.73 1.72 -22.18
N THR A 228 -15.54 2.29 -22.36
CA THR A 228 -14.43 1.63 -23.04
C THR A 228 -13.56 0.92 -22.02
N PHE A 229 -13.67 -0.42 -21.98
CA PHE A 229 -12.92 -1.25 -21.04
C PHE A 229 -11.51 -1.58 -21.57
N VAL A 230 -10.52 -1.24 -20.77
CA VAL A 230 -9.11 -1.62 -20.90
C VAL A 230 -8.82 -2.70 -19.87
N SER A 231 -8.53 -3.93 -20.31
CA SER A 231 -8.28 -5.05 -19.40
C SER A 231 -7.59 -6.19 -20.15
N ASP A 232 -6.69 -6.92 -19.48
CA ASP A 232 -6.14 -8.17 -19.99
C ASP A 232 -6.85 -9.37 -19.35
N ASN A 233 -7.80 -9.94 -20.08
CA ASN A 233 -8.61 -11.04 -19.55
C ASN A 233 -7.79 -12.33 -19.34
N GLU A 234 -6.61 -12.47 -19.97
CA GLU A 234 -5.71 -13.61 -19.70
C GLU A 234 -5.01 -13.44 -18.35
N VAL A 235 -4.75 -12.21 -17.89
CA VAL A 235 -4.26 -11.93 -16.54
C VAL A 235 -5.28 -12.37 -15.49
N SER A 236 -6.57 -12.02 -15.68
CA SER A 236 -7.65 -12.41 -14.76
C SER A 236 -7.78 -13.92 -14.63
N LYS A 237 -7.67 -14.67 -15.74
CA LYS A 237 -7.68 -16.14 -15.71
C LYS A 237 -6.51 -16.70 -14.93
N ASN A 238 -5.34 -16.08 -15.01
CA ASN A 238 -4.11 -16.55 -14.34
C ASN A 238 -3.98 -16.10 -12.87
N ALA A 239 -4.82 -15.18 -12.41
CA ALA A 239 -4.84 -14.68 -11.03
C ALA A 239 -5.58 -15.61 -10.04
N ASN A 240 -6.25 -16.67 -10.52
CA ASN A 240 -7.01 -17.58 -9.68
C ASN A 240 -6.11 -18.39 -8.72
N PRO A 241 -6.61 -18.84 -7.54
CA PRO A 241 -5.80 -19.55 -6.54
C PRO A 241 -5.06 -20.81 -7.03
N ARG A 242 -5.52 -21.46 -8.10
CA ARG A 242 -4.92 -22.68 -8.64
C ARG A 242 -3.72 -22.42 -9.55
N SER A 243 -3.65 -21.25 -10.20
CA SER A 243 -2.55 -20.88 -11.12
C SER A 243 -1.74 -19.66 -10.69
N ARG A 244 -2.09 -19.03 -9.56
CA ARG A 244 -1.49 -17.76 -9.11
C ARG A 244 0.00 -17.80 -8.80
N ASN A 245 0.57 -18.95 -8.44
CA ASN A 245 1.99 -19.08 -8.09
C ASN A 245 2.83 -19.46 -9.33
N THR A 246 2.70 -18.68 -10.39
CA THR A 246 3.44 -18.87 -11.65
C THR A 246 4.09 -17.56 -12.09
N GLU A 247 5.17 -17.64 -12.87
CA GLU A 247 5.86 -16.46 -13.41
C GLU A 247 4.91 -15.61 -14.27
N THR A 248 4.00 -16.23 -15.03
CA THR A 248 2.96 -15.54 -15.82
C THR A 248 1.97 -14.78 -14.94
N SER A 249 1.47 -15.40 -13.87
CA SER A 249 0.55 -14.73 -12.94
C SER A 249 1.23 -13.57 -12.21
N LEU A 250 2.53 -13.74 -11.87
CA LEU A 250 3.33 -12.68 -11.26
C LEU A 250 3.48 -11.47 -12.19
N HIS A 251 3.78 -11.68 -13.48
CA HIS A 251 3.81 -10.58 -14.46
C HIS A 251 2.45 -9.88 -14.57
N GLY A 252 1.36 -10.66 -14.59
CA GLY A 252 -0.01 -10.13 -14.66
C GLY A 252 -0.36 -9.22 -13.48
N ILE A 253 -0.13 -9.68 -12.23
CA ILE A 253 -0.45 -8.86 -11.06
C ILE A 253 0.44 -7.62 -10.94
N ILE A 254 1.70 -7.70 -11.37
CA ILE A 254 2.59 -6.54 -11.43
C ILE A 254 2.08 -5.53 -12.45
N LEU A 255 1.63 -5.99 -13.62
CA LEU A 255 1.03 -5.15 -14.65
C LEU A 255 -0.25 -4.47 -14.16
N ASP A 256 -1.13 -5.21 -13.48
CA ASP A 256 -2.36 -4.66 -12.90
C ASP A 256 -2.06 -3.55 -11.90
N ILE A 257 -1.16 -3.79 -10.94
CA ILE A 257 -0.77 -2.78 -9.94
C ILE A 257 -0.14 -1.56 -10.65
N TYR A 258 0.72 -1.81 -11.65
CA TYR A 258 1.38 -0.75 -12.43
C TYR A 258 0.38 0.13 -13.18
N LEU A 259 -0.62 -0.45 -13.85
CA LEU A 259 -1.63 0.30 -14.61
C LEU A 259 -2.67 0.96 -13.70
N LEU A 260 -3.09 0.30 -12.61
CA LEU A 260 -3.97 0.90 -11.59
C LEU A 260 -3.35 2.16 -10.99
N SER A 261 -2.05 2.13 -10.64
CA SER A 261 -1.34 3.29 -10.10
C SER A 261 -1.20 4.48 -11.07
N ARG A 262 -1.50 4.28 -12.36
CA ARG A 262 -1.42 5.29 -13.44
C ARG A 262 -2.78 5.75 -13.96
N CYS A 263 -3.85 5.30 -13.32
CA CYS A 263 -5.19 5.79 -13.58
C CYS A 263 -5.39 7.16 -12.89
N ASP A 264 -6.30 7.97 -13.40
CA ASP A 264 -6.62 9.30 -12.86
C ASP A 264 -7.46 9.23 -11.57
N TYR A 265 -8.05 8.07 -11.31
CA TYR A 265 -8.80 7.75 -10.11
C TYR A 265 -8.84 6.24 -9.88
N LEU A 266 -8.92 5.81 -8.63
CA LEU A 266 -8.91 4.39 -8.25
C LEU A 266 -10.16 4.01 -7.44
N VAL A 267 -10.98 3.08 -7.92
CA VAL A 267 -12.12 2.54 -7.15
C VAL A 267 -11.87 1.08 -6.81
N CYS A 268 -11.86 0.75 -5.53
CA CYS A 268 -11.48 -0.59 -5.09
C CYS A 268 -11.94 -0.91 -3.66
N THR A 269 -11.48 -2.04 -3.14
CA THR A 269 -11.50 -2.38 -1.70
C THR A 269 -10.08 -2.25 -1.13
N LEU A 270 -9.86 -1.33 -0.19
CA LEU A 270 -8.56 -1.18 0.47
C LEU A 270 -8.27 -2.28 1.49
N SER A 271 -9.18 -3.21 1.76
CA SER A 271 -8.82 -4.51 2.39
C SER A 271 -7.82 -5.30 1.53
N SER A 272 -7.83 -5.11 0.21
CA SER A 272 -6.89 -5.77 -0.71
C SER A 272 -5.52 -5.11 -0.71
N ASN A 273 -4.49 -5.90 -0.42
CA ASN A 273 -3.08 -5.49 -0.56
C ASN A 273 -2.74 -5.00 -1.98
N VAL A 274 -3.42 -5.50 -3.02
CA VAL A 274 -3.20 -5.11 -4.41
C VAL A 274 -3.61 -3.65 -4.63
N CYS A 275 -4.79 -3.27 -4.11
CA CYS A 275 -5.25 -1.90 -4.27
C CYS A 275 -4.40 -0.93 -3.46
N ARG A 276 -4.03 -1.30 -2.23
CA ARG A 276 -3.14 -0.47 -1.41
C ARG A 276 -1.78 -0.24 -2.08
N ALA A 277 -1.18 -1.28 -2.66
CA ALA A 277 0.07 -1.12 -3.40
C ALA A 277 -0.08 -0.20 -4.63
N ALA A 278 -1.20 -0.26 -5.33
CA ALA A 278 -1.49 0.64 -6.46
C ALA A 278 -1.68 2.09 -5.99
N TYR A 279 -2.40 2.32 -4.89
CA TYR A 279 -2.58 3.63 -4.27
C TYR A 279 -1.24 4.19 -3.76
N GLU A 280 -0.41 3.39 -3.10
CA GLU A 280 0.92 3.79 -2.63
C GLU A 280 1.86 4.16 -3.78
N LEU A 281 1.83 3.40 -4.88
CA LEU A 281 2.60 3.71 -6.10
C LEU A 281 2.08 4.93 -6.86
N MET A 282 0.82 5.31 -6.67
CA MET A 282 0.24 6.51 -7.26
C MET A 282 0.77 7.79 -6.59
N GLN A 283 0.97 7.76 -5.26
CA GLN A 283 1.37 8.95 -4.49
C GLN A 283 2.62 9.67 -5.03
N PRO A 284 3.75 8.99 -5.35
CA PRO A 284 4.94 9.66 -5.86
C PRO A 284 4.85 10.10 -7.33
N LEU A 285 3.79 9.75 -8.06
CA LEU A 285 3.60 10.11 -9.47
C LEU A 285 2.96 11.50 -9.65
N HIS A 286 2.39 12.05 -8.57
CA HIS A 286 1.63 13.29 -8.57
C HIS A 286 2.05 14.18 -7.41
N GLY A 287 1.63 15.46 -7.42
CA GLY A 287 1.89 16.37 -6.30
C GLY A 287 1.16 15.93 -5.03
N ASP A 288 -0.16 15.71 -5.16
CA ASP A 288 -1.02 15.13 -4.14
C ASP A 288 -2.11 14.29 -4.81
N ALA A 289 -2.04 12.97 -4.62
CA ALA A 289 -3.03 12.01 -5.11
C ALA A 289 -3.73 11.29 -3.95
N SER A 290 -3.68 11.86 -2.74
CA SER A 290 -4.27 11.26 -1.54
C SER A 290 -5.78 11.05 -1.67
N GLU A 291 -6.48 11.95 -2.34
CA GLU A 291 -7.92 11.87 -2.56
C GLU A 291 -8.31 11.19 -3.89
N TRP A 292 -7.34 10.67 -4.65
CA TRP A 292 -7.59 10.07 -5.98
C TRP A 292 -8.04 8.60 -5.91
N PHE A 293 -8.77 8.25 -4.85
CA PHE A 293 -9.35 6.93 -4.69
C PHE A 293 -10.71 6.95 -4.01
N LYS A 294 -11.44 5.86 -4.20
CA LYS A 294 -12.63 5.50 -3.43
C LYS A 294 -12.55 4.04 -3.01
N SER A 295 -12.51 3.81 -1.70
CA SER A 295 -12.63 2.48 -1.11
C SER A 295 -14.08 2.14 -0.82
N LEU A 296 -14.47 0.88 -1.06
CA LEU A 296 -15.80 0.35 -0.71
C LEU A 296 -15.86 -0.21 0.72
N ASP A 297 -14.71 -0.42 1.37
CA ASP A 297 -14.63 -1.08 2.68
C ASP A 297 -13.78 -0.32 3.69
N SER A 298 -12.46 -0.51 3.68
CA SER A 298 -11.55 0.05 4.69
C SER A 298 -11.00 1.41 4.27
N THR A 299 -10.61 2.23 5.25
CA THR A 299 -9.69 3.36 5.00
C THR A 299 -8.31 2.83 4.62
N TYR A 300 -7.41 3.72 4.18
CA TYR A 300 -6.02 3.33 4.00
C TYR A 300 -5.40 2.84 5.31
N TYR A 301 -4.65 1.74 5.24
CA TYR A 301 -3.91 1.19 6.35
C TYR A 301 -2.71 0.38 5.85
N VAL A 302 -1.66 0.31 6.67
CA VAL A 302 -0.52 -0.57 6.49
C VAL A 302 -0.66 -1.73 7.47
N HIS A 303 -0.49 -2.96 7.01
CA HIS A 303 -0.49 -4.10 7.93
C HIS A 303 0.58 -3.90 8.99
N GLY A 304 0.23 -4.15 10.25
CA GLY A 304 1.09 -3.89 11.40
C GLY A 304 1.57 -2.44 11.49
N GLN A 305 0.69 -1.49 11.15
CA GLN A 305 0.82 -0.09 11.57
C GLN A 305 0.62 0.12 13.07
N ASN A 306 1.25 1.15 13.62
CA ASN A 306 0.92 1.71 14.91
C ASN A 306 -0.53 2.23 14.94
N ALA A 307 -1.04 2.56 16.14
CA ALA A 307 -2.41 3.02 16.28
C ALA A 307 -2.70 4.22 15.37
N HIS A 308 -3.82 4.16 14.64
CA HIS A 308 -4.31 5.27 13.84
C HIS A 308 -5.19 6.15 14.72
N ASN A 309 -4.65 7.28 15.14
CA ASN A 309 -5.30 8.17 16.10
C ASN A 309 -5.88 9.40 15.39
N PHE A 310 -6.95 9.92 15.96
CA PHE A 310 -7.57 11.18 15.59
C PHE A 310 -7.69 12.04 16.84
N VAL A 311 -7.50 13.34 16.70
CA VAL A 311 -7.74 14.31 17.78
C VAL A 311 -9.08 14.98 17.52
N SER A 312 -9.94 15.00 18.54
CA SER A 312 -11.21 15.70 18.46
C SER A 312 -11.01 17.21 18.52
N VAL A 313 -11.65 17.91 17.58
CA VAL A 313 -11.63 19.38 17.49
C VAL A 313 -12.98 19.99 17.85
N GLU A 314 -14.03 19.19 17.87
CA GLU A 314 -15.35 19.55 18.36
C GLU A 314 -15.82 18.51 19.39
N ALA A 315 -16.49 18.98 20.45
CA ALA A 315 -17.12 18.07 21.40
C ALA A 315 -18.33 17.36 20.77
N HIS A 316 -18.58 16.13 21.22
CA HIS A 316 -19.74 15.35 20.81
C HIS A 316 -20.37 14.67 22.03
N GLN A 317 -21.68 14.84 22.14
CA GLN A 317 -22.51 14.08 23.07
C GLN A 317 -23.28 13.04 22.27
N SER A 318 -23.19 11.78 22.70
CA SER A 318 -23.87 10.64 22.07
C SER A 318 -25.38 10.89 22.02
N ARG A 319 -25.97 10.78 20.82
CA ARG A 319 -27.40 10.99 20.56
C ARG A 319 -28.18 9.69 20.42
N ARG A 320 -27.51 8.62 20.00
CA ARG A 320 -28.08 7.27 19.86
C ARG A 320 -27.23 6.24 20.57
N GLU A 321 -27.85 5.10 20.85
CA GLU A 321 -27.15 3.94 21.37
C GLU A 321 -26.02 3.52 20.42
N GLY A 322 -24.85 3.21 20.98
CA GLY A 322 -23.66 2.84 20.23
C GLY A 322 -22.74 4.00 19.83
N GLU A 323 -23.10 5.26 20.09
CA GLU A 323 -22.18 6.41 19.95
C GLU A 323 -21.31 6.63 21.19
N ILE A 324 -20.11 7.19 21.00
CA ILE A 324 -19.24 7.65 22.08
C ILE A 324 -19.32 9.16 22.26
N SER A 325 -19.32 9.61 23.51
CA SER A 325 -19.13 11.03 23.82
C SER A 325 -17.64 11.35 23.97
N PHE A 326 -17.23 12.54 23.56
CA PHE A 326 -15.85 13.03 23.66
C PHE A 326 -15.80 14.55 23.75
N ASN A 327 -14.76 15.06 24.42
CA ASN A 327 -14.47 16.48 24.53
C ASN A 327 -13.37 16.89 23.56
N VAL A 328 -13.28 18.18 23.23
CA VAL A 328 -12.19 18.72 22.41
C VAL A 328 -10.83 18.34 23.03
N GLY A 329 -9.94 17.80 22.21
CA GLY A 329 -8.62 17.33 22.62
C GLY A 329 -8.55 15.84 23.00
N ASP A 330 -9.68 15.14 23.13
CA ASP A 330 -9.68 13.69 23.32
C ASP A 330 -9.10 12.99 22.09
N THR A 331 -8.28 11.96 22.32
CA THR A 331 -7.73 11.10 21.28
C THR A 331 -8.67 9.93 21.02
N ILE A 332 -9.05 9.73 19.76
CA ILE A 332 -9.90 8.63 19.31
C ILE A 332 -9.07 7.73 18.40
N ARG A 333 -8.89 6.47 18.81
CA ARG A 333 -8.26 5.46 17.97
C ARG A 333 -9.28 4.93 16.97
N LEU A 334 -9.01 5.14 15.67
CA LEU A 334 -9.84 4.63 14.59
C LEU A 334 -9.77 3.11 14.53
N ALA A 335 -10.92 2.48 14.29
CA ALA A 335 -11.01 1.07 13.97
C ALA A 335 -11.62 0.84 12.59
N ASP A 336 -12.66 1.61 12.22
CA ASP A 336 -13.35 1.44 10.93
C ASP A 336 -14.07 2.73 10.47
N ASN A 337 -14.29 2.87 9.16
CA ASN A 337 -15.06 3.96 8.57
C ASN A 337 -16.28 3.40 7.83
N ARG A 338 -17.48 3.90 8.17
CA ARG A 338 -18.72 3.42 7.58
C ARG A 338 -19.10 4.10 6.27
N TRP A 339 -18.37 5.15 5.88
CA TRP A 339 -18.63 5.96 4.69
C TRP A 339 -20.02 6.63 4.68
N ASP A 340 -20.62 6.82 5.86
CA ASP A 340 -21.92 7.46 6.08
C ASP A 340 -21.82 8.74 6.94
N GLY A 341 -20.59 9.25 7.12
CA GLY A 341 -20.26 10.37 8.00
C GLY A 341 -19.84 9.95 9.41
N TYR A 342 -19.99 8.66 9.79
CA TYR A 342 -19.54 8.11 11.06
C TYR A 342 -18.39 7.11 10.89
N CYS A 343 -17.52 7.07 11.88
CA CYS A 343 -16.49 6.06 12.06
C CYS A 343 -16.75 5.29 13.37
N TYR A 344 -16.19 4.08 13.48
CA TYR A 344 -16.12 3.35 14.73
C TYR A 344 -14.71 3.45 15.31
N GLY A 345 -14.60 3.75 16.60
CA GLY A 345 -13.32 3.92 17.25
C GLY A 345 -13.41 3.82 18.77
N THR A 346 -12.27 4.00 19.42
CA THR A 346 -12.16 3.98 20.89
C THR A 346 -11.61 5.30 21.37
N ASN A 347 -12.35 6.01 22.22
CA ASN A 347 -11.84 7.18 22.92
C ASN A 347 -10.80 6.69 23.94
N VAL A 348 -9.53 7.05 23.73
CA VAL A 348 -8.39 6.59 24.52
C VAL A 348 -8.48 7.11 25.96
N ASN A 349 -9.01 8.31 26.15
CA ASN A 349 -9.14 8.96 27.46
C ASN A 349 -10.19 8.27 28.34
N THR A 350 -11.27 7.76 27.74
CA THR A 350 -12.38 7.12 28.49
C THR A 350 -12.42 5.60 28.40
N GLY A 351 -11.66 5.01 27.46
CA GLY A 351 -11.69 3.59 27.15
C GLY A 351 -12.96 3.10 26.45
N LYS A 352 -13.91 3.99 26.13
CA LYS A 352 -15.18 3.62 25.50
C LYS A 352 -15.04 3.50 23.99
N SER A 353 -15.64 2.46 23.42
CA SER A 353 -15.71 2.23 21.98
C SER A 353 -17.12 2.48 21.45
N GLY A 354 -17.22 2.99 20.23
CA GLY A 354 -18.49 3.25 19.58
C GLY A 354 -18.33 4.16 18.36
N LEU A 355 -19.47 4.61 17.84
CA LEU A 355 -19.55 5.49 16.69
C LEU A 355 -19.24 6.93 17.06
N PHE A 356 -18.53 7.61 16.16
CA PHE A 356 -18.28 9.05 16.25
C PHE A 356 -18.38 9.70 14.88
N PRO A 357 -18.87 10.94 14.78
CA PRO A 357 -18.88 11.69 13.53
C PRO A 357 -17.46 12.11 13.13
N LEU A 358 -17.02 11.72 11.94
CA LEU A 358 -15.63 11.92 11.49
C LEU A 358 -15.27 13.40 11.34
N TYR A 359 -16.20 14.25 10.89
CA TYR A 359 -15.93 15.68 10.67
C TYR A 359 -15.55 16.45 11.94
N LYS A 360 -15.79 15.87 13.13
CA LYS A 360 -15.44 16.46 14.43
C LYS A 360 -14.02 16.15 14.88
N THR A 361 -13.25 15.44 14.06
CA THR A 361 -11.90 15.01 14.38
C THR A 361 -10.94 15.35 13.25
N ILE A 362 -9.65 15.43 13.59
CA ILE A 362 -8.56 15.60 12.63
C ILE A 362 -7.62 14.41 12.79
N ASN A 363 -7.12 13.87 11.67
CA ASN A 363 -6.15 12.79 11.66
C ASN A 363 -4.86 13.23 12.37
N GLU A 364 -4.41 12.45 13.36
CA GLU A 364 -3.18 12.73 14.08
C GLU A 364 -1.98 12.20 13.28
N ILE A 365 -1.16 13.10 12.75
CA ILE A 365 0.05 12.73 12.01
C ILE A 365 1.16 12.40 12.99
N GLU A 366 1.39 11.11 13.20
CA GLU A 366 2.46 10.58 14.03
C GLU A 366 3.84 10.91 13.43
N ARG A 367 4.71 11.52 14.25
CA ARG A 367 6.06 11.92 13.86
C ARG A 367 7.08 11.05 14.58
N ALA A 368 8.02 10.49 13.85
CA ALA A 368 9.08 9.67 14.43
C ALA A 368 10.47 10.17 14.00
N LYS A 369 11.40 10.20 14.96
CA LYS A 369 12.81 10.45 14.68
C LYS A 369 13.37 9.33 13.83
N MET A 370 13.83 9.68 12.63
CA MET A 370 14.53 8.80 11.72
C MET A 370 15.85 9.46 11.28
N PRO A 371 16.82 8.69 10.77
CA PRO A 371 18.06 9.24 10.23
C PRO A 371 17.79 10.10 8.99
N VAL A 372 18.50 11.24 8.88
CA VAL A 372 18.34 12.20 7.77
C VAL A 372 19.40 12.04 6.66
N TYR A 373 20.39 11.16 6.87
CA TYR A 373 21.43 10.82 5.89
C TYR A 373 22.11 12.02 5.21
N PRO A 374 22.71 12.97 5.97
CA PRO A 374 23.29 14.20 5.43
C PRO A 374 24.49 13.97 4.48
N GLU A 375 25.07 12.77 4.50
CA GLU A 375 26.12 12.35 3.58
C GLU A 375 25.62 12.10 2.14
N VAL A 376 24.31 11.97 1.94
CA VAL A 376 23.71 11.81 0.62
C VAL A 376 23.48 13.20 0.03
N PRO A 377 24.06 13.52 -1.14
CA PRO A 377 23.82 14.81 -1.78
C PRO A 377 22.34 15.02 -2.09
N ASP A 378 21.85 16.24 -1.90
CA ASP A 378 20.53 16.62 -2.40
C ASP A 378 20.47 16.38 -3.91
N LEU A 379 19.49 15.60 -4.34
CA LEU A 379 19.14 15.45 -5.74
C LEU A 379 18.39 16.73 -6.16
N LEU A 380 19.14 17.79 -6.48
CA LEU A 380 18.62 19.02 -7.07
C LEU A 380 18.35 18.85 -8.57
#